data_AF-F8J7Z6-F1
#
_entry.id   AF-F8J7Z6-F1
#
_cell.length_a   1.000
_cell.length_b   1.000
_cell.length_c   1.000
_cell.angle_alpha   90.00
_cell.angle_beta   90.00
_cell.angle_gamma   90.00
#
_symmetry.space_group_name_H-M   'P 1'
#
loop_
_entity.id
_entity.type
_entity.pdbx_description
1 polymer ?
#
loop_
_entity_poly.entity_id
_entity_poly.type
_entity_poly.pdbx_seq_one_letter_code
_entity_poly.pdbx_strand_id
1 'polypeptide(L)'
;MSKALFPGRRVLWMPLNLDWAPPSRAVQHCCASMVDALRFDCKDHEDPFACADSLIVYNEVMNEYGLIIHDGTASYVLIDRCPWCGTRLPQSLRDEWFDAVDALHLEDGVPPPERFLSSAWRRI
;
A
#
# COMPACT_ATOMS: atom_id res chain seq x y z
N MET A 1 9.93 -1.01 -16.94
CA MET A 1 10.23 0.15 -16.06
C MET A 1 11.65 0.05 -15.53
N SER A 2 12.31 1.18 -15.25
CA SER A 2 13.73 1.22 -14.90
C SER A 2 14.00 0.70 -13.49
N LYS A 3 14.89 -0.31 -13.35
CA LYS A 3 15.43 -0.76 -12.06
C LYS A 3 16.11 0.37 -11.28
N ALA A 4 16.55 1.44 -11.96
CA ALA A 4 17.14 2.61 -11.32
C ALA A 4 16.13 3.41 -10.48
N LEU A 5 14.84 3.34 -10.80
CA LEU A 5 13.79 4.00 -10.01
C LEU A 5 13.34 3.17 -8.81
N PHE A 6 13.52 1.84 -8.87
CA PHE A 6 13.11 0.91 -7.81
C PHE A 6 14.20 -0.12 -7.48
N PRO A 7 15.41 0.30 -7.08
CA PRO A 7 16.47 -0.64 -6.74
C PRO A 7 16.07 -1.44 -5.51
N GLY A 8 16.17 -2.77 -5.61
CA GLY A 8 15.94 -3.69 -4.48
C GLY A 8 14.50 -4.15 -4.26
N ARG A 9 13.51 -3.68 -5.04
CA ARG A 9 12.10 -4.05 -4.80
C ARG A 9 11.72 -5.38 -5.41
N ARG A 10 11.02 -6.21 -4.63
CA ARG A 10 10.52 -7.53 -5.07
C ARG A 10 9.38 -7.44 -6.08
N VAL A 11 8.38 -6.57 -5.87
CA VAL A 11 7.22 -6.40 -6.78
C VAL A 11 6.65 -4.98 -6.76
N LEU A 12 5.92 -4.60 -7.82
CA LEU A 12 5.20 -3.32 -7.95
C LEU A 12 3.68 -3.43 -7.79
N TRP A 13 3.14 -4.64 -7.86
CA TRP A 13 1.72 -4.89 -7.63
C TRP A 13 1.49 -5.36 -6.19
N MET A 14 0.24 -5.30 -5.73
CA MET A 14 -0.16 -5.84 -4.44
C MET A 14 -0.28 -7.38 -4.57
N PRO A 15 0.54 -8.18 -3.85
CA PRO A 15 0.49 -9.65 -3.94
C PRO A 15 -0.73 -10.25 -3.22
N LEU A 16 -1.50 -9.40 -2.54
CA LEU A 16 -2.66 -9.78 -1.76
C LEU A 16 -3.91 -9.46 -2.58
N ASN A 17 -4.71 -10.49 -2.88
CA ASN A 17 -6.08 -10.29 -3.38
C ASN A 17 -6.99 -9.88 -2.22
N LEU A 18 -6.71 -8.71 -1.65
CA LEU A 18 -7.52 -8.09 -0.63
C LEU A 18 -8.32 -6.98 -1.27
N ASP A 19 -9.61 -6.93 -0.94
CA ASP A 19 -10.42 -5.76 -1.21
C ASP A 19 -9.77 -4.55 -0.54
N TRP A 20 -9.77 -3.41 -1.24
CA TRP A 20 -9.27 -2.19 -0.65
C TRP A 20 -10.10 -1.81 0.57
N ALA A 21 -9.42 -1.38 1.63
CA ALA A 21 -10.04 -0.83 2.82
C ALA A 21 -9.45 0.56 3.12
N PRO A 22 -10.26 1.51 3.62
CA PRO A 22 -9.75 2.81 4.02
C PRO A 22 -8.76 2.67 5.19
N PRO A 23 -7.79 3.60 5.31
CA PRO A 23 -6.87 3.61 6.45
C PRO A 23 -7.60 3.60 7.79
N SER A 24 -7.11 2.81 8.73
CA SER A 24 -7.68 2.74 10.07
C SER A 24 -7.52 4.09 10.79
N ARG A 25 -8.50 4.43 11.64
CA ARG A 25 -8.51 5.71 12.37
C ARG A 25 -7.32 5.91 13.31
N ALA A 26 -6.60 4.84 13.65
CA ALA A 26 -5.41 4.90 14.50
C ALA A 26 -4.17 5.40 13.74
N VAL A 27 -4.18 5.35 12.40
CA VAL A 27 -3.06 5.80 11.57
C VAL A 27 -3.00 7.32 11.57
N GLN A 28 -1.81 7.84 11.88
CA GLN A 28 -1.53 9.27 11.77
C GLN A 28 -0.82 9.56 10.45
N HIS A 29 -1.33 10.56 9.73
CA HIS A 29 -0.75 11.04 8.48
C HIS A 29 -0.06 12.40 8.68
N CYS A 30 0.95 12.68 7.85
CA CYS A 30 1.83 13.83 8.03
C CYS A 30 1.15 15.22 7.91
N CYS A 31 0.03 15.34 7.19
CA CYS A 31 -0.68 16.60 7.01
C CYS A 31 -2.16 16.37 6.66
N ALA A 32 -2.99 17.41 6.83
CA ALA A 32 -4.41 17.36 6.49
C ALA A 32 -4.66 17.02 5.02
N SER A 33 -3.88 17.59 4.08
CA SER A 33 -4.05 17.29 2.65
C SER A 33 -3.81 15.81 2.30
N MET A 34 -2.90 15.13 3.02
CA MET A 34 -2.72 13.68 2.87
C MET A 34 -3.93 12.91 3.39
N VAL A 35 -4.50 13.33 4.53
CA VAL A 35 -5.74 12.74 5.08
C VAL A 35 -6.89 12.90 4.09
N ASP A 36 -7.07 14.10 3.55
CA ASP A 36 -8.13 14.40 2.59
C ASP A 36 -7.95 13.64 1.27
N ALA A 37 -6.71 13.49 0.79
CA ALA A 37 -6.44 12.74 -0.44
C ALA A 37 -6.63 11.22 -0.28
N LEU A 38 -6.43 10.68 0.92
CA LEU A 38 -6.69 9.27 1.25
C LEU A 38 -8.16 9.00 1.59
N ARG A 39 -8.96 10.05 1.79
CA ARG A 39 -10.39 9.92 1.97
C ARG A 39 -11.02 9.61 0.62
N PHE A 40 -11.42 8.35 0.44
CA PHE A 40 -12.18 7.93 -0.73
C PHE A 40 -13.68 8.15 -0.49
N ASP A 41 -14.30 8.97 -1.34
CA ASP A 41 -15.73 9.28 -1.32
C ASP A 41 -16.19 9.51 -2.77
N CYS A 42 -16.34 8.42 -3.53
CA CYS A 42 -16.83 8.44 -4.91
C CYS A 42 -18.22 7.81 -4.98
N LYS A 43 -19.14 8.45 -5.70
CA LYS A 43 -20.51 7.92 -5.88
C LYS A 43 -20.60 6.86 -6.98
N ASP A 44 -19.65 6.89 -7.91
CA ASP A 44 -19.65 6.07 -9.11
C ASP A 44 -18.75 4.83 -9.00
N HIS A 45 -17.86 4.80 -8.00
CA HIS A 45 -16.87 3.74 -7.82
C HIS A 45 -16.79 3.32 -6.35
N GLU A 46 -16.73 2.00 -6.11
CA GLU A 46 -16.56 1.42 -4.77
C GLU A 46 -15.08 1.23 -4.40
N ASP A 47 -14.19 1.23 -5.39
CA ASP A 47 -12.75 1.01 -5.25
C ASP A 47 -11.96 2.24 -5.75
N PRO A 48 -11.05 2.82 -4.95
CA PRO A 48 -10.17 3.90 -5.41
C PRO A 48 -9.32 3.53 -6.62
N PHE A 49 -8.91 2.27 -6.80
CA PHE A 49 -8.13 1.85 -7.96
C PHE A 49 -8.94 1.98 -9.27
N ALA A 50 -10.27 1.90 -9.20
CA ALA A 50 -11.17 2.09 -10.32
C ALA A 50 -11.54 3.57 -10.58
N CYS A 51 -11.24 4.47 -9.65
CA CYS A 51 -11.60 5.88 -9.74
C CYS A 51 -10.41 6.74 -10.18
N ALA A 52 -10.49 7.35 -11.37
CA ALA A 52 -9.42 8.20 -11.91
C ALA A 52 -9.09 9.45 -11.05
N ASP A 53 -9.99 9.84 -10.15
CA ASP A 53 -9.79 10.96 -9.22
C ASP A 53 -9.03 10.54 -7.94
N SER A 54 -8.86 9.23 -7.69
CA SER A 54 -8.08 8.73 -6.57
C SER A 54 -6.62 8.58 -6.97
N LEU A 55 -5.77 9.49 -6.50
CA LEU A 55 -4.37 9.56 -6.95
C LEU A 55 -3.39 8.79 -6.06
N ILE A 56 -3.70 8.65 -4.77
CA ILE A 56 -2.79 8.09 -3.78
C ILE A 56 -3.49 6.99 -2.97
N VAL A 57 -2.75 5.97 -2.60
CA VAL A 57 -3.17 4.91 -1.68
C VAL A 57 -2.22 4.84 -0.50
N TYR A 58 -2.75 4.46 0.66
CA TYR A 58 -1.96 4.00 1.81
C TYR A 58 -2.25 2.52 2.05
N ASN A 59 -1.22 1.68 1.95
CA ASN A 59 -1.30 0.27 2.28
C ASN A 59 -0.93 0.08 3.76
N GLU A 60 -1.96 -0.18 4.58
CA GLU A 60 -1.80 -0.43 6.01
C GLU A 60 -1.30 -1.85 6.35
N VAL A 61 -1.14 -2.76 5.41
CA VAL A 61 -0.41 -4.01 5.71
C VAL A 61 1.08 -3.71 5.78
N MET A 62 1.61 -3.00 4.78
CA MET A 62 3.04 -2.80 4.55
C MET A 62 3.55 -1.40 4.93
N ASN A 63 2.72 -0.54 5.51
CA ASN A 63 3.08 0.81 5.96
C ASN A 63 3.64 1.72 4.86
N GLU A 64 3.01 1.70 3.70
CA GLU A 64 3.55 2.37 2.52
C GLU A 64 2.51 3.18 1.79
N TYR A 65 2.99 4.21 1.10
CA TYR A 65 2.17 5.10 0.30
C TYR A 65 2.56 4.92 -1.16
N GLY A 66 1.58 5.02 -2.05
CA GLY A 66 1.84 4.92 -3.48
C GLY A 66 0.90 5.74 -4.33
N LEU A 67 1.38 6.10 -5.52
CA LEU A 67 0.58 6.68 -6.59
C LEU A 67 -0.11 5.55 -7.33
N ILE A 68 -1.44 5.62 -7.42
CA ILE A 68 -2.24 4.59 -8.08
C ILE A 68 -1.91 4.56 -9.58
N ILE A 69 -1.79 3.35 -10.13
CA ILE A 69 -1.73 3.11 -11.57
C ILE A 69 -3.12 2.64 -12.00
N HIS A 70 -3.86 3.48 -12.70
CA HIS A 70 -5.20 3.14 -13.21
C HIS A 70 -5.13 2.27 -14.48
N ASP A 71 -4.55 1.08 -14.36
CA ASP A 71 -4.49 0.06 -15.42
C ASP A 71 -5.55 -1.03 -15.27
N GLY A 72 -6.49 -0.85 -14.35
CA GLY A 72 -7.53 -1.82 -14.01
C GLY A 72 -7.10 -2.84 -12.95
N THR A 73 -5.93 -2.67 -12.33
CA THR A 73 -5.44 -3.52 -11.23
C THR A 73 -5.13 -2.72 -9.97
N ALA A 74 -4.95 -3.40 -8.84
CA ALA A 74 -4.50 -2.79 -7.57
C ALA A 74 -2.98 -2.50 -7.58
N SER A 75 -2.50 -1.82 -8.63
CA SER A 75 -1.09 -1.49 -8.84
C SER A 75 -0.80 -0.04 -8.46
N TYR A 76 0.38 0.19 -7.88
CA TYR A 76 0.79 1.54 -7.48
C TYR A 76 2.31 1.68 -7.41
N VAL A 77 2.79 2.91 -7.60
CA VAL A 77 4.20 3.28 -7.50
C VAL A 77 4.45 3.89 -6.12
N LEU A 78 5.32 3.28 -5.30
CA LEU A 78 5.58 3.87 -3.98
C LEU A 78 6.23 5.25 -4.07
N ILE A 79 5.85 6.11 -3.14
CA ILE A 79 6.45 7.42 -2.92
C ILE A 79 7.09 7.48 -1.53
N ASP A 80 8.17 8.25 -1.40
CA ASP A 80 8.92 8.42 -0.15
C ASP A 80 8.70 9.79 0.50
N ARG A 81 7.98 10.68 -0.18
CA ARG A 81 7.66 12.04 0.28
C ARG A 81 6.21 12.38 0.01
N CYS A 82 5.61 13.09 0.95
CA CYS A 82 4.27 13.63 0.81
C CYS A 82 4.20 14.63 -0.37
N PRO A 83 3.31 14.44 -1.35
CA PRO A 83 3.14 15.36 -2.48
C PRO A 83 2.71 16.78 -2.06
N TRP A 84 2.12 16.92 -0.87
CA TRP A 84 1.56 18.19 -0.39
C TRP A 84 2.52 18.96 0.53
N CYS A 85 3.06 18.32 1.57
CA CYS A 85 3.91 19.00 2.56
C CYS A 85 5.40 18.66 2.47
N GLY A 86 5.79 17.75 1.57
CA GLY A 86 7.20 17.34 1.38
C GLY A 86 7.80 16.48 2.51
N THR A 87 7.02 16.20 3.57
CA THR A 87 7.47 15.34 4.68
C THR A 87 7.88 13.97 4.16
N ARG A 88 9.02 13.47 4.64
CA ARG A 88 9.46 12.09 4.36
C ARG A 88 8.47 11.11 4.97
N LEU A 89 7.94 10.22 4.17
CA LEU A 89 6.96 9.22 4.58
C LEU A 89 7.66 8.06 5.32
N PRO A 90 6.92 7.28 6.11
CA PRO A 90 7.43 6.07 6.73
C PRO A 90 8.07 5.13 5.71
N GLN A 91 9.09 4.41 6.14
CA GLN A 91 9.68 3.36 5.32
C GLN A 91 8.65 2.25 5.09
N SER A 92 8.51 1.83 3.83
CA SER A 92 7.73 0.64 3.48
C SER A 92 8.33 -0.59 4.14
N LEU A 93 7.45 -1.41 4.73
CA LEU A 93 7.74 -2.71 5.31
C LEU A 93 7.48 -3.86 4.32
N ARG A 94 7.39 -3.55 3.02
CA ARG A 94 7.04 -4.54 1.98
C ARG A 94 8.06 -5.67 1.91
N ASP A 95 9.35 -5.35 1.92
CA ASP A 95 10.39 -6.38 1.80
C ASP A 95 10.42 -7.23 3.08
N GLU A 96 10.26 -6.62 4.26
CA GLU A 96 10.13 -7.30 5.55
C GLU A 96 8.88 -8.18 5.62
N TRP A 97 7.78 -7.76 4.99
CA TRP A 97 6.57 -8.59 4.88
C TRP A 97 6.86 -9.85 4.08
N PHE A 98 7.51 -9.72 2.91
CA PHE A 98 7.88 -10.87 2.08
C PHE A 98 8.84 -11.80 2.82
N ASP A 99 9.87 -11.26 3.46
CA ASP A 99 10.80 -12.06 4.28
C ASP A 99 10.07 -12.84 5.37
N ALA A 100 9.12 -12.21 6.05
CA ALA A 100 8.37 -12.83 7.13
C ALA A 100 7.36 -13.88 6.64
N VAL A 101 6.80 -13.72 5.44
CA VAL A 101 5.93 -14.74 4.81
C VAL A 101 6.75 -15.89 4.23
N ASP A 102 7.86 -15.61 3.55
CA ASP A 102 8.76 -16.64 3.00
C ASP A 102 9.32 -17.55 4.09
N ALA A 103 9.62 -16.99 5.27
CA ALA A 103 10.08 -17.74 6.44
C ALA A 103 9.05 -18.73 7.00
N LEU A 104 7.78 -18.66 6.58
CA LEU A 104 6.77 -19.66 6.94
C LEU A 104 6.86 -20.92 6.07
N HIS A 105 7.60 -20.89 4.96
CA HIS A 105 7.73 -21.99 4.00
C HIS A 105 6.38 -22.55 3.56
N LEU A 106 5.44 -21.66 3.23
CA LEU A 106 4.13 -22.04 2.73
C LEU A 106 4.24 -22.74 1.38
N GLU A 107 3.38 -23.72 1.14
CA GLU A 107 3.26 -24.34 -0.19
C GLU A 107 2.66 -23.35 -1.19
N ASP A 108 2.95 -23.56 -2.48
CA ASP A 108 2.46 -22.71 -3.55
C ASP A 108 0.92 -22.64 -3.54
N GLY A 109 0.38 -21.42 -3.62
CA GLY A 109 -1.06 -21.16 -3.59
C GLY A 109 -1.69 -21.16 -2.20
N VAL A 110 -0.94 -21.47 -1.14
CA VAL A 110 -1.41 -21.29 0.24
C VAL A 110 -1.32 -19.82 0.62
N PRO A 111 -2.44 -19.16 0.98
CA PRO A 111 -2.41 -17.77 1.41
C PRO A 111 -1.68 -17.61 2.76
N PRO A 112 -1.05 -16.46 3.01
CA PRO A 112 -0.42 -16.20 4.29
C PRO A 112 -1.46 -16.15 5.42
N PRO A 113 -1.08 -16.47 6.68
CA PRO A 113 -1.99 -16.39 7.82
C PRO A 113 -2.61 -15.00 7.99
N GLU A 114 -3.83 -14.93 8.54
CA GLU A 114 -4.64 -13.71 8.66
C GLU A 114 -3.89 -12.49 9.23
N ARG A 115 -2.97 -12.70 10.18
CA ARG A 115 -2.15 -11.61 10.74
C ARG A 115 -1.34 -10.83 9.70
N PHE A 116 -0.96 -11.46 8.58
CA PHE A 116 -0.23 -10.86 7.47
C PHE A 116 -1.14 -10.11 6.48
N LEU A 117 -2.46 -10.14 6.69
CA LEU A 117 -3.46 -9.41 5.88
C LEU A 117 -3.84 -8.05 6.50
N SER A 118 -3.22 -7.67 7.62
CA SER A 118 -3.44 -6.40 8.32
C SER A 118 -2.14 -5.84 8.86
N SER A 119 -2.16 -4.70 9.57
CA SER A 119 -0.97 -4.17 10.27
C SER A 119 -0.49 -5.04 11.44
N ALA A 120 -1.23 -6.09 11.84
CA ALA A 120 -0.96 -6.91 13.03
C ALA A 120 0.34 -7.72 12.98
N TRP A 121 0.86 -8.05 11.78
CA TRP A 121 2.14 -8.76 11.67
C TRP A 121 3.35 -7.86 11.96
N ARG A 122 3.20 -6.53 11.85
CA ARG A 122 4.30 -5.58 11.99
C ARG A 122 4.84 -5.68 13.43
N ARG A 123 6.13 -5.98 13.57
CA ARG A 123 6.80 -5.91 14.87
C ARG A 123 7.03 -4.43 15.18
N ILE A 124 6.41 -3.92 16.25
CA ILE A 124 6.67 -2.57 16.78
C ILE A 124 8.08 -2.55 17.39
#